data_AF-A0AAW2Z0L8-F1
#
_entry.id   AF-A0AAW2Z0L8-F1
#
_cell.length_a   1.000
_cell.length_b   1.000
_cell.length_c   1.000
_cell.angle_alpha   90.00
_cell.angle_beta   90.00
_cell.angle_gamma   90.00
#
_symmetry.space_group_name_H-M   'P 1'
#
loop_
_entity.id
_entity.type
_entity.pdbx_description
1 polymer ?
#
loop_
_entity_poly.entity_id
_entity_poly.type
_entity_poly.pdbx_seq_one_letter_code
_entity_poly.pdbx_strand_id
1 'polypeptide(L)'
;MFGDWGHGLILTTFAISLCAFEKRLQKTADESELFNMIFHGRYVLLLMGLFSTFTGLIYNDVFGLTIDLFGTGYTFGAGRTGEFSDRTYPFGVDPAWYGTSNKLLFYNSLKMKMSIILGIFQMSLGVLLAGCNMIYFGHYFDLIFEFIPELLMLWCTFGYMSILIIIKWCTRWPNGNGPSILPTMTDFFLHFWKVEQAPVFGTAQGKQQQIVQQILLAFFVISVPILLLGKPIYEHNKNRVRDVHVPLHDDDDDENEEYQLNIEHSDSHQSKPVSEPEPFSERMIKQLIHTIEYTLNVVSNTASYLRLWALSLAHAQLSEVFWDMTMKLLLTIKTPWVNTVLVESGIGVALMWVVWFSLTIFVLLLMESLSAFLHALRLHWVEFQSKFYSGDGNLFRPFHIDSIIKEAKAEESRE
;
A
#
# COMPACT_ATOMS: atom_id res chain seq x y z
N MET A 1 -8.12 5.43 2.13
CA MET A 1 -8.06 6.76 1.46
C MET A 1 -9.48 7.28 1.30
N PHE A 2 -10.32 6.60 0.53
CA PHE A 2 -11.76 6.86 0.47
C PHE A 2 -12.46 6.01 1.55
N GLY A 3 -13.02 6.64 2.57
CA GLY A 3 -13.48 5.95 3.79
C GLY A 3 -14.67 6.63 4.41
N ASP A 4 -15.78 6.63 3.67
CA ASP A 4 -17.06 7.20 4.06
C ASP A 4 -18.16 6.21 3.66
N TRP A 5 -19.05 5.89 4.60
CA TRP A 5 -20.12 4.94 4.38
C TRP A 5 -21.12 5.43 3.33
N GLY A 6 -21.49 6.72 3.37
CA GLY A 6 -22.45 7.33 2.45
C GLY A 6 -21.93 7.39 1.02
N HIS A 7 -20.74 7.96 0.83
CA HIS A 7 -20.11 8.04 -0.49
C HIS A 7 -19.78 6.65 -1.05
N GLY A 8 -19.32 5.72 -0.20
CA GLY A 8 -19.11 4.33 -0.57
C GLY A 8 -20.39 3.67 -1.08
N LEU A 9 -21.52 3.90 -0.42
CA LEU A 9 -22.80 3.30 -0.81
C LEU A 9 -23.24 3.81 -2.19
N ILE A 10 -23.13 5.12 -2.44
CA ILE A 10 -23.42 5.70 -3.77
C ILE A 10 -22.50 5.07 -4.84
N LEU A 11 -21.21 4.89 -4.55
CA LEU A 11 -20.28 4.26 -5.48
C LEU A 11 -20.65 2.79 -5.74
N THR A 12 -21.05 2.03 -4.71
CA THR A 12 -21.48 0.63 -4.87
C THR A 12 -22.74 0.51 -5.70
N THR A 13 -23.75 1.35 -5.48
CA THR A 13 -25.00 1.29 -6.24
C THR A 13 -24.78 1.65 -7.70
N PHE A 14 -23.93 2.66 -7.95
CA PHE A 14 -23.48 2.99 -9.31
C PHE A 14 -22.75 1.81 -9.97
N ALA A 15 -21.78 1.18 -9.29
CA ALA A 15 -21.06 0.05 -9.84
C ALA A 15 -21.95 -1.18 -10.10
N ILE A 16 -22.90 -1.47 -9.19
CA ILE A 16 -23.90 -2.53 -9.38
C ILE A 16 -24.77 -2.23 -10.60
N SER A 17 -25.16 -0.98 -10.82
CA SER A 17 -25.95 -0.59 -12.00
C SER A 17 -25.19 -0.85 -13.31
N LEU A 18 -23.87 -0.60 -13.34
CA LEU A 18 -23.04 -0.91 -14.51
C LEU A 18 -22.96 -2.42 -14.76
N CYS A 19 -22.85 -3.23 -13.70
CA CYS A 19 -22.85 -4.69 -13.81
C CYS A 19 -24.21 -5.26 -14.25
N ALA A 20 -25.32 -4.74 -13.71
CA ALA A 20 -26.66 -5.24 -14.02
C ALA A 20 -27.09 -4.94 -15.46
N PHE A 21 -26.67 -3.80 -16.02
CA PHE A 21 -27.03 -3.36 -17.37
C PHE A 21 -25.95 -3.60 -18.43
N GLU A 22 -25.06 -4.57 -18.22
CA GLU A 22 -23.92 -4.88 -19.11
C GLU A 22 -24.30 -4.93 -20.60
N LYS A 23 -25.34 -5.72 -20.95
CA LYS A 23 -25.76 -5.91 -22.35
C LYS A 23 -26.29 -4.65 -23.04
N ARG A 24 -26.85 -3.71 -22.26
CA ARG A 24 -27.37 -2.44 -22.80
C ARG A 24 -26.27 -1.40 -22.91
N LEU A 25 -25.41 -1.33 -21.89
CA LEU A 25 -24.36 -0.34 -21.78
C LEU A 25 -23.14 -0.65 -22.64
N GLN A 26 -22.92 -1.90 -23.04
CA GLN A 26 -21.79 -2.27 -23.90
C GLN A 26 -21.80 -1.50 -25.23
N LYS A 27 -22.97 -1.29 -25.84
CA LYS A 27 -23.09 -0.53 -27.09
C LYS A 27 -22.76 0.95 -26.91
N THR A 28 -23.18 1.54 -25.80
CA THR A 28 -22.89 2.95 -25.46
C THR A 28 -21.45 3.15 -24.98
N ALA A 29 -20.83 2.10 -24.43
CA ALA A 29 -19.45 2.15 -23.98
C ALA A 29 -18.46 2.25 -25.13
N ASP A 30 -18.75 1.60 -26.26
CA ASP A 30 -17.90 1.67 -27.45
C ASP A 30 -17.88 3.08 -28.09
N GLU A 31 -18.82 3.96 -27.75
CA GLU A 31 -18.93 5.32 -28.31
C GLU A 31 -18.06 6.37 -27.58
N SER A 32 -17.64 6.14 -26.33
CA SER A 32 -16.83 7.12 -25.58
C SER A 32 -15.69 6.48 -24.79
N GLU A 33 -14.47 6.98 -25.00
CA GLU A 33 -13.25 6.42 -24.38
C GLU A 33 -13.28 6.42 -22.85
N LEU A 34 -13.78 7.51 -22.24
CA LEU A 34 -13.85 7.63 -20.78
C LEU A 34 -14.83 6.62 -20.18
N PHE A 35 -16.01 6.46 -20.80
CA PHE A 35 -16.99 5.49 -20.33
C PHE A 35 -16.51 4.06 -20.55
N ASN A 36 -15.79 3.81 -21.65
CA ASN A 36 -15.19 2.50 -21.94
C ASN A 36 -14.20 2.07 -20.85
N MET A 37 -13.32 2.97 -20.42
CA MET A 37 -12.38 2.71 -19.32
C MET A 37 -13.11 2.33 -18.02
N ILE A 38 -14.16 3.08 -17.67
CA ILE A 38 -14.98 2.81 -16.48
C ILE A 38 -15.73 1.48 -16.60
N PHE A 39 -16.23 1.16 -17.79
CA PHE A 39 -17.00 -0.05 -18.05
C PHE A 39 -16.14 -1.33 -17.97
N HIS A 40 -14.92 -1.30 -18.48
CA HIS A 40 -13.95 -2.39 -18.28
C HIS A 40 -13.53 -2.52 -16.81
N GLY A 41 -13.44 -1.41 -16.08
CA GLY A 41 -13.14 -1.35 -14.65
C GLY A 41 -14.31 -1.66 -13.70
N ARG A 42 -15.48 -2.09 -14.18
CA ARG A 42 -16.71 -2.22 -13.36
C ARG A 42 -16.56 -3.06 -12.09
N TYR A 43 -15.82 -4.17 -12.15
CA TYR A 43 -15.58 -5.04 -10.99
C TYR A 43 -14.64 -4.39 -9.97
N VAL A 44 -13.65 -3.63 -10.45
CA VAL A 44 -12.74 -2.87 -9.59
C VAL A 44 -13.53 -1.79 -8.85
N LEU A 45 -14.41 -1.05 -9.55
CA LEU A 45 -15.28 -0.04 -8.95
C LEU A 45 -16.24 -0.64 -7.91
N LEU A 46 -16.81 -1.82 -8.19
CA LEU A 46 -17.67 -2.52 -7.25
C LEU A 46 -16.92 -2.88 -5.97
N LEU A 47 -15.73 -3.45 -6.11
CA LEU A 47 -14.89 -3.84 -4.97
C LEU A 47 -14.42 -2.61 -4.16
N MET A 48 -14.05 -1.52 -4.86
CA MET A 48 -13.71 -0.25 -4.23
C MET A 48 -14.86 0.33 -3.43
N GLY A 49 -16.07 0.34 -3.99
CA GLY A 49 -17.27 0.81 -3.29
C GLY A 49 -17.52 -0.02 -2.03
N LEU A 50 -17.47 -1.35 -2.12
CA LEU A 50 -17.76 -2.26 -1.00
C LEU A 50 -16.72 -2.13 0.12
N PHE A 51 -15.43 -2.01 -0.21
CA PHE A 51 -14.41 -1.77 0.81
C PHE A 51 -14.45 -0.35 1.36
N SER A 52 -14.89 0.64 0.57
CA SER A 52 -15.14 1.99 1.07
C SER A 52 -16.28 2.00 2.09
N THR A 53 -17.41 1.32 1.82
CA THR A 53 -18.52 1.24 2.80
C THR A 53 -18.07 0.53 4.07
N PHE A 54 -17.34 -0.57 3.96
CA PHE A 54 -16.77 -1.27 5.12
C PHE A 54 -15.84 -0.38 5.94
N THR A 55 -14.93 0.34 5.28
CA THR A 55 -13.97 1.23 5.96
C THR A 55 -14.67 2.45 6.57
N GLY A 56 -15.68 2.99 5.88
CA GLY A 56 -16.52 4.09 6.38
C GLY A 56 -17.30 3.71 7.64
N LEU A 57 -17.80 2.47 7.70
CA LEU A 57 -18.43 1.92 8.91
C LEU A 57 -17.41 1.77 10.06
N ILE A 58 -16.16 1.38 9.79
CA ILE A 58 -15.09 1.33 10.81
C ILE A 58 -14.77 2.74 11.32
N TYR A 59 -14.69 3.73 10.43
CA TYR A 59 -14.46 5.12 10.85
C TYR A 59 -15.68 5.78 11.48
N ASN A 60 -16.86 5.14 11.35
CA ASN A 60 -18.15 5.66 11.75
C ASN A 60 -18.42 7.05 11.15
N ASP A 61 -18.12 7.21 9.85
CA ASP A 61 -18.26 8.48 9.14
C ASP A 61 -19.23 8.32 7.96
N VAL A 62 -20.24 9.20 7.92
CA VAL A 62 -21.39 9.19 7.02
C VAL A 62 -21.64 10.60 6.54
N PHE A 63 -21.17 10.94 5.34
CA PHE A 63 -21.27 12.30 4.81
C PHE A 63 -20.73 13.38 5.76
N GLY A 64 -19.72 13.05 6.57
CA GLY A 64 -19.19 13.93 7.60
C GLY A 64 -19.96 13.92 8.92
N LEU A 65 -20.89 12.99 9.15
CA LEU A 65 -21.62 12.79 10.40
C LEU A 65 -21.35 11.40 10.99
N THR A 66 -21.48 11.25 12.30
CA THR A 66 -21.36 9.95 12.99
C THR A 66 -22.72 9.37 13.36
N ILE A 67 -22.86 8.04 13.35
CA ILE A 67 -24.08 7.35 13.78
C ILE A 67 -23.83 6.64 15.10
N ASP A 68 -24.74 6.80 16.07
CA ASP A 68 -24.74 6.00 17.30
C ASP A 68 -25.52 4.70 17.09
N LEU A 69 -24.80 3.60 16.86
CA LEU A 69 -25.39 2.27 16.61
C LEU A 69 -25.45 1.39 17.86
N PHE A 70 -24.47 1.51 18.77
CA PHE A 70 -24.28 0.57 19.89
C PHE A 70 -24.31 1.24 21.28
N GLY A 71 -24.54 2.56 21.32
CA GLY A 71 -24.42 3.39 22.51
C GLY A 71 -22.97 3.77 22.79
N THR A 72 -22.75 5.03 23.15
CA THR A 72 -21.41 5.56 23.45
C THR A 72 -20.79 4.92 24.70
N GLY A 73 -19.47 4.73 24.68
CA GLY A 73 -18.67 4.31 25.84
C GLY A 73 -18.26 5.45 26.77
N TYR A 74 -18.68 6.69 26.47
CA TYR A 74 -18.33 7.87 27.23
C TYR A 74 -19.52 8.39 28.01
N THR A 75 -19.30 8.70 29.28
CA THR A 75 -20.28 9.41 30.11
C THR A 75 -19.90 10.88 30.18
N PHE A 76 -20.83 11.76 29.81
CA PHE A 76 -20.61 13.19 29.86
C PHE A 76 -21.14 13.74 31.18
N GLY A 77 -20.24 14.24 32.03
CA GLY A 77 -20.61 14.94 33.26
C GLY A 77 -21.10 16.37 33.00
N ALA A 78 -21.53 17.05 34.07
CA ALA A 78 -22.02 18.44 34.01
C ALA A 78 -21.01 19.45 33.41
N GLY A 79 -19.71 19.10 33.40
CA GLY A 79 -18.63 19.92 32.83
C GLY A 79 -18.37 19.75 31.32
N ARG A 80 -19.20 18.99 30.58
CA ARG A 80 -18.97 18.63 29.15
C ARG A 80 -17.64 17.89 28.89
N THR A 81 -16.95 17.43 29.92
CA THR A 81 -15.82 16.53 29.83
C THR A 81 -16.35 15.09 29.77
N GLY A 82 -16.05 14.38 28.69
CA GLY A 82 -16.37 12.97 28.56
C GLY A 82 -15.38 12.15 29.38
N GLU A 83 -15.87 11.41 30.37
CA GLU A 83 -15.08 10.40 31.08
C GLU A 83 -15.29 9.05 30.38
N PHE A 84 -14.20 8.31 30.21
CA PHE A 84 -14.25 6.96 29.64
C PHE A 84 -14.94 6.03 30.66
N SER A 85 -16.15 5.59 30.34
CA SER A 85 -16.75 4.44 31.02
C SER A 85 -16.00 3.21 30.54
N ASP A 86 -15.75 2.21 31.39
CA ASP A 86 -14.92 1.02 31.12
C ASP A 86 -15.52 0.06 30.05
N ARG A 87 -16.33 0.61 29.13
CA ARG A 87 -17.01 -0.03 28.02
C ARG A 87 -16.42 0.46 26.70
N THR A 88 -15.63 -0.40 26.06
CA THR A 88 -15.11 -0.16 24.70
C THR A 88 -16.22 -0.27 23.66
N TYR A 89 -16.23 0.62 22.68
CA TYR A 89 -17.19 0.59 21.57
C TYR A 89 -17.03 -0.71 20.74
N PRO A 90 -18.09 -1.50 20.50
CA PRO A 90 -17.95 -2.82 19.90
C PRO A 90 -17.43 -2.85 18.46
N PHE A 91 -17.72 -1.83 17.65
CA PHE A 91 -17.39 -1.83 16.22
C PHE A 91 -17.10 -0.42 15.70
N GLY A 92 -15.86 -0.16 15.31
CA GLY A 92 -15.45 1.13 14.75
C GLY A 92 -15.08 2.18 15.79
N VAL A 93 -15.13 3.46 15.41
CA VAL A 93 -14.84 4.59 16.29
C VAL A 93 -16.10 5.06 17.02
N ASP A 94 -15.94 5.37 18.31
CA ASP A 94 -17.04 5.83 19.16
C ASP A 94 -17.62 7.17 18.63
N PRO A 95 -18.96 7.27 18.45
CA PRO A 95 -19.64 8.49 18.01
C PRO A 95 -19.36 9.71 18.91
N ALA A 96 -19.04 9.49 20.20
CA ALA A 96 -18.75 10.54 21.16
C ALA A 96 -17.65 11.52 20.70
N TRP A 97 -16.74 11.07 19.83
CA TRP A 97 -15.62 11.90 19.35
C TRP A 97 -16.02 12.99 18.35
N TYR A 98 -17.21 12.92 17.73
CA TYR A 98 -17.60 13.85 16.67
C TYR A 98 -17.68 15.31 17.12
N GLY A 99 -18.24 15.55 18.31
CA GLY A 99 -18.46 16.90 18.86
C GLY A 99 -17.32 17.44 19.72
N THR A 100 -16.17 16.77 19.76
CA THR A 100 -15.08 17.09 20.68
C THR A 100 -14.03 18.01 20.03
N SER A 101 -13.50 18.96 20.81
CA SER A 101 -12.44 19.86 20.33
C SER A 101 -11.12 19.15 20.01
N ASN A 102 -10.89 17.97 20.60
CA ASN A 102 -9.71 17.14 20.42
C ASN A 102 -9.90 15.98 19.41
N LYS A 103 -11.01 15.97 18.64
CA LYS A 103 -11.29 15.02 17.55
C LYS A 103 -10.11 14.87 16.59
N LEU A 104 -9.62 15.98 16.04
CA LEU A 104 -8.56 15.94 15.02
C LEU A 104 -7.26 15.33 15.55
N LEU A 105 -6.91 15.59 16.82
CA LEU A 105 -5.70 15.03 17.43
C LEU A 105 -5.80 13.49 17.53
N PHE A 106 -6.97 12.99 17.93
CA PHE A 106 -7.23 11.55 18.02
C PHE A 106 -7.21 10.88 16.63
N TYR A 107 -8.00 11.38 15.68
CA TYR A 107 -8.09 10.80 14.33
C TYR A 107 -6.77 10.87 13.56
N ASN A 108 -6.00 11.96 13.72
CA ASN A 108 -4.68 12.08 13.15
C ASN A 108 -3.75 10.98 13.69
N SER A 109 -3.66 10.83 15.01
CA SER A 109 -2.83 9.77 15.59
C SER A 109 -3.29 8.37 15.18
N LEU A 110 -4.59 8.11 15.10
CA LEU A 110 -5.14 6.80 14.74
C LEU A 110 -4.81 6.46 13.28
N LYS A 111 -5.21 7.32 12.34
CA LYS A 111 -5.07 7.07 10.91
C LYS A 111 -3.60 7.00 10.47
N MET A 112 -2.72 7.84 11.04
CA MET A 112 -1.29 7.79 10.76
C MET A 112 -0.69 6.42 11.16
N LYS A 113 -0.96 5.96 12.38
CA LYS A 113 -0.48 4.66 12.89
C LYS A 113 -1.03 3.48 12.09
N MET A 114 -2.32 3.50 11.75
CA MET A 114 -2.95 2.48 10.92
C MET A 114 -2.31 2.41 9.53
N SER A 115 -1.96 3.55 8.93
CA SER A 115 -1.33 3.61 7.60
C SER A 115 0.06 2.97 7.59
N ILE A 116 0.84 3.18 8.65
CA ILE A 116 2.17 2.55 8.82
C ILE A 116 2.01 1.02 8.94
N ILE A 117 1.10 0.55 9.78
CA ILE A 117 0.85 -0.90 9.97
C ILE A 117 0.44 -1.56 8.65
N LEU A 118 -0.53 -0.97 7.94
CA LEU A 118 -0.99 -1.50 6.64
C LEU A 118 0.13 -1.49 5.60
N GLY A 119 0.94 -0.42 5.57
CA GLY A 119 2.07 -0.31 4.64
C GLY A 119 3.10 -1.40 4.85
N ILE A 120 3.53 -1.63 6.09
CA ILE A 120 4.50 -2.68 6.41
C ILE A 120 3.94 -4.07 6.11
N PHE A 121 2.66 -4.30 6.40
CA PHE A 121 2.00 -5.55 6.04
C PHE A 121 2.01 -5.78 4.51
N GLN A 122 1.57 -4.80 3.71
CA GLN A 122 1.59 -4.91 2.25
C GLN A 122 3.00 -5.09 1.69
N MET A 123 3.97 -4.33 2.20
CA MET A 123 5.37 -4.44 1.79
C MET A 123 5.99 -5.78 2.16
N SER A 124 5.61 -6.35 3.31
CA SER A 124 6.06 -7.68 3.72
C SER A 124 5.49 -8.76 2.80
N LEU A 125 4.23 -8.65 2.39
CA LEU A 125 3.61 -9.53 1.40
C LEU A 125 4.36 -9.49 0.06
N GLY A 126 4.78 -8.30 -0.39
CA GLY A 126 5.57 -8.16 -1.62
C GLY A 126 6.91 -8.89 -1.57
N VAL A 127 7.64 -8.78 -0.45
CA VAL A 127 8.91 -9.51 -0.26
C VAL A 127 8.67 -11.02 -0.15
N LEU A 128 7.58 -11.45 0.50
CA LEU A 128 7.19 -12.87 0.55
C LEU A 128 6.91 -13.44 -0.85
N LEU A 129 6.25 -12.67 -1.73
CA LEU A 129 6.03 -13.09 -3.12
C LEU A 129 7.34 -13.18 -3.91
N ALA A 130 8.30 -12.29 -3.66
CA ALA A 130 9.64 -12.39 -4.23
C ALA A 130 10.32 -13.71 -3.79
N GLY A 131 10.21 -14.06 -2.51
CA GLY A 131 10.68 -15.35 -1.99
C GLY A 131 9.99 -16.54 -2.66
N CYS A 132 8.67 -16.49 -2.86
CA CYS A 132 7.93 -17.54 -3.58
C CYS A 132 8.42 -17.70 -5.03
N ASN A 133 8.72 -16.60 -5.73
CA ASN A 133 9.28 -16.66 -7.09
C ASN A 133 10.64 -17.37 -7.10
N MET A 134 11.53 -17.04 -6.16
CA MET A 134 12.85 -17.69 -6.04
C MET A 134 12.74 -19.20 -5.76
N ILE A 135 11.76 -19.62 -4.95
CA ILE A 135 11.47 -21.04 -4.70
C ILE A 135 10.98 -21.73 -5.98
N TYR A 136 10.06 -21.09 -6.71
CA TYR A 136 9.49 -21.66 -7.94
C TYR A 136 10.55 -21.87 -9.02
N PHE A 137 11.49 -20.92 -9.21
CA PHE A 137 12.59 -21.05 -10.16
C PHE A 137 13.75 -21.93 -9.66
N GLY A 138 13.71 -22.42 -8.41
CA GLY A 138 14.72 -23.32 -7.86
C GLY A 138 16.05 -22.64 -7.48
N HIS A 139 16.07 -21.31 -7.36
CA HIS A 139 17.25 -20.52 -6.98
C HIS A 139 17.39 -20.38 -5.46
N TYR A 140 17.68 -21.50 -4.78
CA TYR A 140 17.77 -21.55 -3.31
C TYR A 140 18.87 -20.65 -2.71
N PHE A 141 19.88 -20.27 -3.49
CA PHE A 141 20.97 -19.39 -3.01
C PHE A 141 20.50 -17.94 -2.89
N ASP A 142 19.77 -17.43 -3.87
CA ASP A 142 19.20 -16.08 -3.84
C ASP A 142 18.17 -15.97 -2.69
N LEU A 143 17.47 -17.05 -2.38
CA LEU A 143 16.58 -17.10 -1.21
C LEU A 143 17.31 -16.79 0.11
N ILE A 144 18.52 -17.36 0.31
CA ILE A 144 19.26 -17.19 1.55
C ILE A 144 19.97 -15.84 1.61
N PHE A 145 20.57 -15.40 0.51
CA PHE A 145 21.42 -14.20 0.48
C PHE A 145 20.70 -12.91 0.08
N GLU A 146 19.52 -12.99 -0.54
CA GLU A 146 18.73 -11.83 -0.98
C GLU A 146 17.45 -11.73 -0.13
N PHE A 147 16.59 -12.75 -0.16
CA PHE A 147 15.29 -12.69 0.52
C PHE A 147 15.38 -12.62 2.07
N ILE A 148 16.25 -13.42 2.71
CA ILE A 148 16.37 -13.40 4.18
C ILE A 148 16.87 -12.04 4.70
N PRO A 149 17.98 -11.46 4.19
CA PRO A 149 18.44 -10.14 4.62
C PRO A 149 17.41 -9.04 4.36
N GLU A 150 16.73 -9.08 3.21
CA GLU A 150 15.67 -8.12 2.87
C GLU A 150 14.50 -8.17 3.87
N LEU A 151 13.96 -9.36 4.11
CA LEU A 151 12.88 -9.57 5.06
C LEU A 151 13.28 -9.15 6.48
N LEU A 152 14.48 -9.55 6.91
CA LEU A 152 15.01 -9.24 8.23
C LEU A 152 15.22 -7.73 8.41
N MET A 153 15.77 -7.04 7.41
CA MET A 153 15.95 -5.59 7.46
C MET A 153 14.62 -4.84 7.60
N LEU A 154 13.60 -5.24 6.84
CA LEU A 154 12.26 -4.64 6.90
C LEU A 154 11.60 -4.87 8.27
N TRP A 155 11.68 -6.09 8.82
CA TRP A 155 11.03 -6.43 10.08
C TRP A 155 11.77 -5.89 11.31
N CYS A 156 13.10 -5.87 11.31
CA CYS A 156 13.90 -5.35 12.42
C CYS A 156 13.78 -3.83 12.58
N THR A 157 13.50 -3.09 11.52
CA THR A 157 13.33 -1.62 11.58
C THR A 157 11.86 -1.25 11.71
N PHE A 158 11.11 -1.34 10.62
CA PHE A 158 9.73 -0.87 10.54
C PHE A 158 8.73 -1.87 11.11
N GLY A 159 8.97 -3.19 10.96
CA GLY A 159 8.16 -4.21 11.64
C GLY A 159 8.12 -4.03 13.16
N TYR A 160 9.27 -3.73 13.77
CA TYR A 160 9.36 -3.39 15.19
C TYR A 160 8.55 -2.13 15.55
N MET A 161 8.57 -1.09 14.71
CA MET A 161 7.73 0.10 14.89
C MET A 161 6.24 -0.26 14.93
N SER A 162 5.77 -1.12 14.01
CA SER A 162 4.37 -1.60 14.01
C SER A 162 4.02 -2.37 15.27
N ILE A 163 4.92 -3.24 15.74
CA ILE A 163 4.74 -3.97 16.99
C ILE A 163 4.64 -2.96 18.15
N LEU A 164 5.53 -1.97 18.24
CA LEU A 164 5.48 -0.89 19.25
C LEU A 164 4.19 -0.06 19.24
N ILE A 165 3.52 0.07 18.09
CA ILE A 165 2.22 0.72 18.01
C ILE A 165 1.13 -0.15 18.66
N ILE A 166 1.03 -1.42 18.26
CA ILE A 166 -0.03 -2.35 18.70
C ILE A 166 0.00 -2.53 20.21
N ILE A 167 1.19 -2.74 20.71
CA ILE A 167 1.50 -3.07 22.09
C ILE A 167 1.30 -1.82 22.99
N LYS A 168 1.53 -0.59 22.46
CA LYS A 168 1.16 0.67 23.11
C LYS A 168 -0.36 0.78 23.24
N TRP A 169 -1.12 0.32 22.24
CA TRP A 169 -2.59 0.24 22.32
C TRP A 169 -3.07 -0.81 23.32
N CYS A 170 -2.32 -1.90 23.54
CA CYS A 170 -2.66 -2.94 24.52
C CYS A 170 -2.31 -2.58 25.98
N THR A 171 -1.54 -1.52 26.23
CA THR A 171 -1.09 -1.14 27.58
C THR A 171 -1.94 0.00 28.14
N ARG A 172 -2.50 -0.17 29.35
CA ARG A 172 -3.27 0.89 30.03
C ARG A 172 -2.31 1.88 30.68
N TRP A 173 -2.40 3.16 30.29
CA TRP A 173 -1.58 4.25 30.82
C TRP A 173 -2.38 5.08 31.82
N PRO A 174 -2.31 4.80 33.15
CA PRO A 174 -3.18 5.43 34.15
C PRO A 174 -3.02 6.95 34.28
N ASN A 175 -1.87 7.51 33.86
CA ASN A 175 -1.59 8.95 33.94
C ASN A 175 -1.59 9.65 32.56
N GLY A 176 -2.04 8.99 31.48
CA GLY A 176 -2.07 9.58 30.13
C GLY A 176 -0.71 9.85 29.47
N ASN A 177 0.40 9.73 30.20
CA ASN A 177 1.76 9.92 29.70
C ASN A 177 2.29 8.66 28.98
N GLY A 178 1.65 8.31 27.86
CA GLY A 178 2.15 7.25 26.98
C GLY A 178 3.31 7.75 26.10
N PRO A 179 4.49 7.10 26.11
CA PRO A 179 5.70 7.57 25.40
C PRO A 179 5.46 7.78 23.90
N SER A 180 6.07 8.80 23.31
CA SER A 180 5.96 9.11 21.89
C SER A 180 6.79 8.12 21.07
N ILE A 181 6.15 7.49 20.08
CA ILE A 181 6.79 6.42 19.29
C ILE A 181 7.82 7.00 18.32
N LEU A 182 7.53 8.16 17.71
CA LEU A 182 8.43 8.77 16.72
C LEU A 182 9.80 9.13 17.34
N PRO A 183 9.88 9.80 18.50
CA PRO A 183 11.17 10.04 19.15
C PRO A 183 11.88 8.76 19.62
N THR A 184 11.12 7.76 20.08
CA THR A 184 11.69 6.43 20.41
C THR A 184 12.33 5.77 19.18
N MET A 185 11.79 6.00 17.98
CA MET A 185 12.33 5.50 16.72
C MET A 185 13.49 6.34 16.19
N THR A 186 13.50 7.65 16.40
CA THR A 186 14.67 8.47 16.06
C THR A 186 15.85 8.13 16.96
N ASP A 187 15.61 7.92 18.25
CA ASP A 187 16.65 7.49 19.20
C ASP A 187 17.18 6.09 18.89
N PHE A 188 16.34 5.20 18.37
CA PHE A 188 16.76 3.88 17.91
C PHE A 188 17.85 3.93 16.83
N PHE A 189 17.82 4.92 15.93
CA PHE A 189 18.84 5.10 14.88
C PHE A 189 19.99 6.04 15.27
N LEU A 190 19.73 7.07 16.07
CA LEU A 190 20.70 8.11 16.40
C LEU A 190 21.52 7.80 17.66
N HIS A 191 20.89 7.29 18.70
CA HIS A 191 21.52 7.01 19.98
C HIS A 191 21.75 5.51 20.11
N PHE A 192 22.81 5.03 19.44
CA PHE A 192 23.35 3.71 19.68
C PHE A 192 23.53 3.53 21.19
N TRP A 193 22.96 2.46 21.73
CA TRP A 193 23.11 2.03 23.13
C TRP A 193 22.26 2.68 24.23
N LYS A 194 21.54 3.80 24.06
CA LYS A 194 20.78 4.41 25.18
C LYS A 194 19.31 4.68 24.85
N VAL A 195 18.43 4.26 25.76
CA VAL A 195 17.01 4.66 25.78
C VAL A 195 16.89 5.79 26.80
N GLU A 196 16.91 7.04 26.35
CA GLU A 196 16.75 8.20 27.24
C GLU A 196 15.26 8.50 27.56
N GLN A 197 14.33 7.90 26.82
CA GLN A 197 12.90 8.16 26.95
C GLN A 197 12.15 7.07 27.74
N ALA A 198 10.99 7.42 28.29
CA ALA A 198 10.16 6.50 29.07
C ALA A 198 9.89 5.21 28.28
N PRO A 199 10.20 4.02 28.82
CA PRO A 199 10.07 2.78 28.08
C PRO A 199 8.60 2.50 27.76
N VAL A 200 8.37 2.10 26.51
CA VAL A 200 7.08 1.58 26.02
C VAL A 200 6.81 0.20 26.64
N PHE A 201 7.87 -0.58 26.93
CA PHE A 201 7.81 -1.79 27.75
C PHE A 201 9.00 -2.05 28.66
N GLY A 202 8.67 -2.84 29.68
CA GLY A 202 9.58 -3.30 30.71
C GLY A 202 9.25 -2.60 32.02
N THR A 203 9.65 -3.25 33.12
CA THR A 203 9.75 -2.65 34.45
C THR A 203 10.36 -1.24 34.38
N ALA A 204 10.09 -0.41 35.40
CA ALA A 204 10.43 1.02 35.55
C ALA A 204 11.86 1.50 35.16
N GLN A 205 12.74 0.62 34.68
CA GLN A 205 14.08 0.89 34.15
C GLN A 205 14.28 0.57 32.65
N GLY A 206 13.29 0.06 31.90
CA GLY A 206 13.39 -0.08 30.43
C GLY A 206 14.44 -1.06 29.88
N LYS A 207 15.13 -1.83 30.73
CA LYS A 207 16.23 -2.74 30.34
C LYS A 207 15.86 -3.77 29.28
N GLN A 208 14.63 -4.30 29.31
CA GLN A 208 14.17 -5.29 28.31
C GLN A 208 14.00 -4.66 26.93
N GLN A 209 13.44 -3.44 26.86
CA GLN A 209 13.33 -2.71 25.60
C GLN A 209 14.70 -2.35 25.03
N GLN A 210 15.64 -1.95 25.88
CA GLN A 210 17.01 -1.63 25.46
C GLN A 210 17.73 -2.85 24.87
N ILE A 211 17.63 -4.02 25.50
CA ILE A 211 18.23 -5.27 24.99
C ILE A 211 17.62 -5.65 23.63
N VAL A 212 16.29 -5.59 23.50
CA VAL A 212 15.60 -5.90 22.23
C VAL A 212 16.05 -4.94 21.13
N GLN A 213 16.10 -3.63 21.40
CA GLN A 213 16.56 -2.64 20.42
C GLN A 213 18.01 -2.88 19.99
N GLN A 214 18.90 -3.23 20.92
CA GLN A 214 20.30 -3.55 20.60
C GLN A 214 20.41 -4.78 19.70
N ILE A 215 19.66 -5.85 20.00
CA ILE A 215 19.64 -7.08 19.19
C ILE A 215 19.10 -6.79 17.79
N LEU A 216 17.99 -6.04 17.68
CA LEU A 216 17.38 -5.70 16.39
C LEU A 216 18.30 -4.83 15.53
N LEU A 217 18.98 -3.85 16.14
CA LEU A 217 19.94 -3.04 15.44
C LEU A 217 21.16 -3.86 14.98
N ALA A 218 21.66 -4.78 15.81
CA ALA A 218 22.74 -5.66 15.42
C ALA A 218 22.36 -6.51 14.20
N PHE A 219 21.16 -7.09 14.18
CA PHE A 219 20.64 -7.82 13.02
C PHE A 219 20.52 -6.93 11.77
N PHE A 220 20.04 -5.70 11.91
CA PHE A 220 20.00 -4.72 10.81
C PHE A 220 21.40 -4.45 10.25
N VAL A 221 22.37 -4.12 11.10
CA VAL A 221 23.74 -3.83 10.66
C VAL A 221 24.41 -5.06 10.03
N ILE A 222 24.12 -6.27 10.51
CA ILE A 222 24.65 -7.52 9.93
C ILE A 222 23.98 -7.87 8.59
N SER A 223 22.70 -7.54 8.41
CA SER A 223 21.99 -7.82 7.15
C SER A 223 22.56 -7.06 5.95
N VAL A 224 23.09 -5.86 6.15
CA VAL A 224 23.63 -5.03 5.06
C VAL A 224 24.88 -5.67 4.42
N PRO A 225 25.92 -6.08 5.16
CA PRO A 225 27.06 -6.82 4.60
C PRO A 225 26.66 -8.16 3.98
N ILE A 226 25.69 -8.89 4.56
CA ILE A 226 25.25 -10.18 4.01
C ILE A 226 24.61 -9.97 2.63
N LEU A 227 23.75 -8.96 2.48
CA LEU A 227 23.14 -8.61 1.20
C LEU A 227 24.18 -8.15 0.18
N LEU A 228 25.16 -7.35 0.60
CA LEU A 228 26.20 -6.80 -0.29
C LEU A 228 27.19 -7.88 -0.78
N LEU A 229 27.68 -8.73 0.12
CA LEU A 229 28.81 -9.63 -0.14
C LEU A 229 28.38 -11.07 -0.44
N GLY A 230 27.18 -11.49 -0.03
CA GLY A 230 26.74 -12.88 -0.13
C GLY A 230 26.74 -13.41 -1.56
N LYS A 231 26.05 -12.71 -2.46
CA LYS A 231 25.91 -13.08 -3.88
C LYS A 231 27.24 -13.04 -4.66
N PRO A 232 28.03 -11.94 -4.65
CA PRO A 232 29.25 -11.87 -5.46
C PRO A 232 30.32 -12.86 -5.01
N ILE A 233 30.48 -13.09 -3.70
CA ILE A 233 31.51 -14.02 -3.19
C ILE A 233 31.15 -15.47 -3.52
N TYR A 234 29.89 -15.86 -3.34
CA TYR A 234 29.45 -17.23 -3.64
C TYR A 234 29.65 -17.57 -5.12
N GLU A 235 29.25 -16.65 -6.00
CA GLU A 235 29.29 -16.90 -7.43
C GLU A 235 30.72 -16.81 -8.00
N HIS A 236 31.59 -16.00 -7.39
CA HIS A 236 33.04 -16.03 -7.68
C HIS A 236 33.67 -17.38 -7.30
N ASN A 237 33.29 -17.95 -6.16
CA ASN A 237 33.81 -19.25 -5.72
C ASN A 237 33.30 -20.39 -6.63
N LYS A 238 32.05 -20.33 -7.10
CA LYS A 238 31.48 -21.28 -8.06
C LYS A 238 32.17 -21.22 -9.42
N ASN A 239 32.45 -20.01 -9.94
CA ASN A 239 33.15 -19.85 -11.22
C ASN A 239 34.60 -20.35 -11.13
N ARG A 240 35.31 -20.10 -10.02
CA ARG A 240 36.64 -20.69 -9.78
C ARG A 240 36.64 -22.22 -9.79
N VAL A 241 35.61 -22.85 -9.22
CA VAL A 241 35.49 -24.32 -9.23
C VAL A 241 35.14 -24.85 -10.63
N ARG A 242 34.40 -24.08 -11.44
CA ARG A 242 34.06 -24.46 -12.83
C ARG A 242 35.26 -24.29 -13.78
N ASP A 243 36.08 -23.26 -13.59
CA ASP A 243 37.31 -23.04 -14.37
C ASP A 243 38.38 -24.08 -14.05
N VAL A 244 38.39 -24.65 -12.85
CA VAL A 244 39.30 -25.76 -12.47
C VAL A 244 38.89 -27.11 -13.10
N HIS A 245 37.67 -27.25 -13.61
CA HIS A 245 37.16 -28.48 -14.23
C HIS A 245 37.11 -28.47 -15.77
N VAL A 246 37.69 -27.45 -16.41
CA VAL A 246 38.02 -27.52 -17.85
C VAL A 246 39.50 -27.91 -17.92
N PRO A 247 39.85 -29.19 -18.20
CA PRO A 247 41.24 -29.50 -18.53
C PRO A 247 41.56 -28.73 -19.81
N LEU A 248 42.57 -27.88 -19.75
CA LEU A 248 43.28 -27.42 -20.94
C LEU A 248 43.71 -28.68 -21.69
N HIS A 249 43.11 -28.93 -22.85
CA HIS A 249 43.72 -29.79 -23.84
C HIS A 249 44.89 -28.96 -24.38
N ASP A 250 46.06 -29.12 -23.74
CA ASP A 250 47.33 -28.68 -24.33
C ASP A 250 47.53 -29.56 -25.57
N ASP A 251 47.17 -29.03 -26.74
CA ASP A 251 47.58 -29.55 -28.04
C ASP A 251 49.08 -29.26 -28.19
N ASP A 252 49.92 -30.22 -27.85
CA ASP A 252 51.25 -30.38 -28.42
C ASP A 252 51.57 -31.89 -28.56
N ASP A 253 52.02 -32.24 -29.76
CA ASP A 253 52.64 -33.50 -30.22
C ASP A 253 51.77 -34.61 -30.89
N ASP A 254 51.78 -34.52 -32.24
CA ASP A 254 52.16 -35.53 -33.24
C ASP A 254 51.26 -36.73 -33.67
N GLU A 255 51.13 -36.78 -35.02
CA GLU A 255 51.00 -37.90 -35.96
C GLU A 255 49.80 -38.88 -35.93
N ASN A 256 49.05 -38.82 -37.05
CA ASN A 256 48.38 -39.91 -37.77
C ASN A 256 47.31 -40.76 -37.03
N GLU A 257 46.04 -40.60 -37.43
CA GLU A 257 45.32 -41.67 -38.15
C GLU A 257 43.94 -41.19 -38.65
N GLU A 258 43.71 -41.51 -39.92
CA GLU A 258 42.50 -41.39 -40.71
C GLU A 258 41.31 -42.10 -40.06
N TYR A 259 40.20 -41.40 -39.80
CA TYR A 259 38.84 -41.96 -39.91
C TYR A 259 37.82 -40.83 -40.16
N GLN A 260 37.48 -40.62 -41.43
CA GLN A 260 36.19 -40.05 -41.80
C GLN A 260 35.10 -41.05 -41.42
N LEU A 261 34.06 -40.61 -40.71
CA LEU A 261 32.69 -41.00 -41.06
C LEU A 261 31.72 -39.83 -40.85
N ASN A 262 31.09 -39.48 -41.97
CA ASN A 262 29.95 -38.61 -42.11
C ASN A 262 28.77 -39.09 -41.26
N ILE A 263 28.21 -38.21 -40.43
CA ILE A 263 26.76 -38.12 -40.24
C ILE A 263 26.38 -36.64 -40.28
N GLU A 264 25.91 -36.20 -41.45
CA GLU A 264 25.06 -35.02 -41.57
C GLU A 264 23.74 -35.29 -40.85
N HIS A 265 23.39 -34.47 -39.86
CA HIS A 265 22.06 -33.87 -39.84
C HIS A 265 22.03 -32.59 -39.00
N SER A 266 21.69 -31.53 -39.73
CA SER A 266 21.19 -30.24 -39.29
C SER A 266 20.25 -30.31 -38.08
N ASP A 267 20.56 -29.55 -37.03
CA ASP A 267 19.53 -28.84 -36.28
C ASP A 267 20.12 -27.55 -35.69
N SER A 268 19.69 -26.44 -36.31
CA SER A 268 19.88 -25.09 -35.83
C SER A 268 19.03 -24.86 -34.57
N HIS A 269 19.49 -25.36 -33.42
CA HIS A 269 19.06 -24.82 -32.15
C HIS A 269 20.01 -23.72 -31.72
N GLN A 270 19.54 -22.50 -32.00
CA GLN A 270 20.04 -21.23 -31.55
C GLN A 270 20.31 -21.27 -30.04
N SER A 271 21.53 -21.66 -29.67
CA SER A 271 22.06 -21.42 -28.35
C SER A 271 22.07 -19.90 -28.17
N LYS A 272 21.33 -19.42 -27.16
CA LYS A 272 21.58 -18.08 -26.63
C LYS A 272 23.10 -17.98 -26.42
N PRO A 273 23.76 -16.89 -26.85
CA PRO A 273 25.19 -16.74 -26.61
C PRO A 273 25.37 -16.92 -25.11
N VAL A 274 26.18 -17.91 -24.72
CA VAL A 274 26.62 -18.07 -23.34
C VAL A 274 27.29 -16.75 -23.01
N SER A 275 26.59 -15.90 -22.27
CA SER A 275 27.13 -14.64 -21.78
C SER A 275 28.40 -14.99 -21.03
N GLU A 276 29.53 -14.42 -21.45
CA GLU A 276 30.76 -14.49 -20.68
C GLU A 276 30.43 -14.20 -19.21
N PRO A 277 30.98 -14.97 -18.25
CA PRO A 277 30.72 -14.72 -16.85
C PRO A 277 31.13 -13.28 -16.56
N GLU A 278 30.14 -12.43 -16.26
CA GLU A 278 30.38 -11.01 -16.05
C GLU A 278 31.57 -10.80 -15.09
N PRO A 279 32.48 -9.87 -15.40
CA PRO A 279 33.64 -9.64 -14.56
C PRO A 279 33.19 -9.34 -13.13
N PHE A 280 33.89 -9.92 -12.15
CA PHE A 280 33.54 -9.81 -10.73
C PHE A 280 33.24 -8.36 -10.29
N SER A 281 33.96 -7.39 -10.87
CA SER A 281 33.75 -5.96 -10.63
C SER A 281 32.34 -5.48 -11.02
N GLU A 282 31.81 -5.88 -12.18
CA GLU A 282 30.47 -5.47 -12.63
C GLU A 282 29.37 -6.07 -11.75
N ARG A 283 29.52 -7.34 -11.36
CA ARG A 283 28.61 -8.01 -10.43
C ARG A 283 28.62 -7.35 -9.06
N MET A 284 29.79 -6.97 -8.55
CA MET A 284 29.91 -6.25 -7.29
C MET A 284 29.24 -4.87 -7.35
N ILE A 285 29.38 -4.15 -8.47
CA ILE A 285 28.72 -2.85 -8.68
C ILE A 285 27.19 -3.01 -8.72
N LYS A 286 26.66 -3.98 -9.50
CA LYS A 286 25.21 -4.24 -9.57
C LYS A 286 24.64 -4.61 -8.19
N GLN A 287 25.33 -5.46 -7.43
CA GLN A 287 24.88 -5.83 -6.08
C GLN A 287 24.97 -4.66 -5.09
N LEU A 288 25.97 -3.80 -5.22
CA LEU A 288 26.08 -2.58 -4.42
C LEU A 288 24.93 -1.63 -4.69
N ILE A 289 24.59 -1.39 -5.96
CA ILE A 289 23.44 -0.57 -6.35
C ILE A 289 22.17 -1.17 -5.76
N HIS A 290 21.94 -2.48 -5.94
CA HIS A 290 20.78 -3.18 -5.39
C HIS A 290 20.67 -3.03 -3.86
N THR A 291 21.77 -3.19 -3.14
CA THR A 291 21.81 -3.06 -1.67
C THR A 291 21.46 -1.65 -1.21
N ILE A 292 22.03 -0.62 -1.87
CA ILE A 292 21.77 0.79 -1.54
C ILE A 292 20.32 1.14 -1.88
N GLU A 293 19.87 0.77 -3.07
CA GLU A 293 18.51 1.01 -3.53
C GLU A 293 17.50 0.36 -2.60
N TYR A 294 17.67 -0.91 -2.25
CA TYR A 294 16.77 -1.61 -1.35
C TYR A 294 16.73 -0.97 0.04
N THR A 295 17.89 -0.62 0.61
CA THR A 295 17.97 0.02 1.94
C THR A 295 17.25 1.37 1.97
N LEU A 296 17.45 2.20 0.93
CA LEU A 296 16.77 3.50 0.81
C LEU A 296 15.27 3.34 0.52
N ASN A 297 14.90 2.35 -0.30
CA ASN A 297 13.51 2.07 -0.65
C ASN A 297 12.71 1.55 0.55
N VAL A 298 13.29 0.78 1.47
CA VAL A 298 12.59 0.35 2.70
C VAL A 298 12.12 1.55 3.53
N VAL A 299 12.96 2.60 3.65
CA VAL A 299 12.60 3.84 4.36
C VAL A 299 11.61 4.68 3.56
N SER A 300 11.94 4.94 2.28
CA SER A 300 11.13 5.78 1.39
C SER A 300 9.73 5.23 1.16
N ASN A 301 9.62 3.92 0.88
CA ASN A 301 8.34 3.26 0.63
C ASN A 301 7.47 3.27 1.90
N THR A 302 8.06 3.01 3.08
CA THR A 302 7.31 3.09 4.35
C THR A 302 6.75 4.50 4.60
N ALA A 303 7.54 5.55 4.33
CA ALA A 303 7.07 6.93 4.45
C ALA A 303 5.97 7.27 3.42
N SER A 304 6.05 6.72 2.19
CA SER A 304 5.03 6.93 1.15
C SER A 304 3.64 6.45 1.57
N TYR A 305 3.54 5.43 2.44
CA TYR A 305 2.27 4.96 2.98
C TYR A 305 1.54 5.97 3.89
N LEU A 306 2.20 7.01 4.39
CA LEU A 306 1.53 8.12 5.09
C LEU A 306 0.47 8.82 4.22
N ARG A 307 0.53 8.63 2.90
CA ARG A 307 -0.51 9.10 1.97
C ARG A 307 -1.88 8.50 2.25
N LEU A 308 -1.95 7.24 2.72
CA LEU A 308 -3.22 6.60 3.10
C LEU A 308 -3.96 7.43 4.16
N TRP A 309 -3.19 7.90 5.16
CA TRP A 309 -3.68 8.78 6.22
C TRP A 309 -4.02 10.16 5.68
N ALA A 310 -3.08 10.83 5.01
CA ALA A 310 -3.26 12.21 4.57
C ALA A 310 -4.52 12.38 3.72
N LEU A 311 -4.73 11.51 2.73
CA LEU A 311 -5.88 11.58 1.86
C LEU A 311 -7.18 11.18 2.58
N SER A 312 -7.13 10.22 3.51
CA SER A 312 -8.31 9.88 4.32
C SER A 312 -8.70 10.95 5.33
N LEU A 313 -7.75 11.76 5.78
CA LEU A 313 -8.03 12.91 6.65
C LEU A 313 -8.60 14.07 5.83
N ALA A 314 -8.02 14.36 4.67
CA ALA A 314 -8.53 15.37 3.74
C ALA A 314 -9.99 15.09 3.35
N HIS A 315 -10.30 13.85 2.94
CA HIS A 315 -11.66 13.44 2.58
C HIS A 315 -12.68 13.69 3.69
N ALA A 316 -12.37 13.24 4.91
CA ALA A 316 -13.26 13.42 6.06
C ALA A 316 -13.47 14.91 6.39
N GLN A 317 -12.41 15.72 6.34
CA GLN A 317 -12.51 17.16 6.59
C GLN A 317 -13.29 17.89 5.50
N LEU A 318 -13.10 17.51 4.23
CA LEU A 318 -13.79 18.13 3.10
C LEU A 318 -15.29 17.82 3.17
N SER A 319 -15.67 16.58 3.50
CA SER A 319 -17.06 16.19 3.71
C SER A 319 -17.70 16.96 4.87
N GLU A 320 -17.00 17.09 6.01
CA GLU A 320 -17.47 17.85 7.17
C GLU A 320 -17.68 19.34 6.83
N VAL A 321 -16.73 19.97 6.13
CA VAL A 321 -16.84 21.37 5.70
C VAL A 321 -18.00 21.58 4.72
N PHE A 322 -18.22 20.64 3.79
CA PHE A 322 -19.35 20.73 2.85
C PHE A 322 -20.70 20.60 3.55
N TRP A 323 -20.81 19.74 4.56
CA TRP A 323 -22.00 19.66 5.39
C TRP A 323 -22.22 20.95 6.18
N ASP A 324 -21.17 21.47 6.82
CA ASP A 324 -21.23 22.67 7.65
C ASP A 324 -21.55 23.93 6.83
N MET A 325 -20.96 24.09 5.64
CA MET A 325 -21.16 25.26 4.79
C MET A 325 -22.49 25.28 4.03
N THR A 326 -23.10 24.13 3.75
CA THR A 326 -24.37 24.06 3.00
C THR A 326 -25.57 23.83 3.90
N MET A 327 -25.68 22.65 4.52
CA MET A 327 -26.84 22.23 5.30
C MET A 327 -26.92 22.94 6.65
N LYS A 328 -25.82 22.97 7.41
CA LYS A 328 -25.82 23.56 8.75
C LYS A 328 -25.98 25.07 8.72
N LEU A 329 -25.39 25.75 7.73
CA LEU A 329 -25.60 27.18 7.51
C LEU A 329 -27.09 27.50 7.35
N LEU A 330 -27.80 26.76 6.49
CA LEU A 330 -29.24 26.95 6.27
C LEU A 330 -30.04 26.78 7.56
N LEU A 331 -29.74 25.73 8.33
CA LEU A 331 -30.45 25.41 9.58
C LEU A 331 -30.15 26.39 10.73
N THR A 332 -29.04 27.13 10.65
CA THR A 332 -28.59 28.04 11.72
C THR A 332 -29.05 29.49 11.50
N ILE A 333 -29.51 29.87 10.29
CA ILE A 333 -30.00 31.21 10.01
C ILE A 333 -31.36 31.43 10.72
N LYS A 334 -31.32 32.14 11.85
CA LYS A 334 -32.50 32.50 12.67
C LYS A 334 -33.14 33.83 12.26
N THR A 335 -33.12 34.21 10.98
CA THR A 335 -33.86 35.41 10.55
C THR A 335 -35.33 35.06 10.34
N PRO A 336 -36.29 35.79 10.95
CA PRO A 336 -37.70 35.40 11.00
C PRO A 336 -38.34 35.15 9.63
N TRP A 337 -37.99 35.97 8.62
CA TRP A 337 -38.49 35.87 7.24
C TRP A 337 -37.88 34.70 6.46
N VAL A 338 -36.60 34.39 6.71
CA VAL A 338 -35.91 33.26 6.06
C VAL A 338 -36.38 31.95 6.67
N ASN A 339 -36.63 31.90 7.98
CA ASN A 339 -37.06 30.67 8.65
C ASN A 339 -38.47 30.24 8.20
N THR A 340 -39.43 31.17 8.14
CA THR A 340 -40.80 30.89 7.65
C THR A 340 -40.85 30.58 6.15
N VAL A 341 -40.07 31.27 5.31
CA VAL A 341 -40.14 31.10 3.84
C VAL A 341 -39.20 30.04 3.30
N LEU A 342 -38.01 29.78 3.88
CA LEU A 342 -37.07 28.78 3.37
C LEU A 342 -37.05 27.48 4.16
N VAL A 343 -37.28 27.51 5.48
CA VAL A 343 -37.23 26.30 6.33
C VAL A 343 -38.62 25.67 6.47
N GLU A 344 -39.66 26.45 6.81
CA GLU A 344 -41.02 25.91 6.96
C GLU A 344 -41.71 25.55 5.63
N SER A 345 -41.35 26.22 4.52
CA SER A 345 -41.86 25.86 3.19
C SER A 345 -41.22 24.61 2.59
N GLY A 346 -40.09 24.14 3.14
CA GLY A 346 -39.30 23.02 2.62
C GLY A 346 -38.57 23.28 1.29
N ILE A 347 -38.94 24.31 0.53
CA ILE A 347 -38.38 24.61 -0.80
C ILE A 347 -36.90 25.03 -0.69
N GLY A 348 -36.55 25.82 0.33
CA GLY A 348 -35.18 26.25 0.57
C GLY A 348 -34.25 25.10 0.94
N VAL A 349 -34.74 24.18 1.77
CA VAL A 349 -34.02 22.95 2.14
C VAL A 349 -33.82 22.05 0.92
N ALA A 350 -34.86 21.89 0.08
CA ALA A 350 -34.76 21.07 -1.14
C ALA A 350 -33.73 21.64 -2.14
N LEU A 351 -33.72 22.95 -2.37
CA LEU A 351 -32.75 23.58 -3.27
C LEU A 351 -31.31 23.41 -2.76
N MET A 352 -31.08 23.69 -1.48
CA MET A 352 -29.75 23.52 -0.88
C MET A 352 -29.33 22.06 -0.86
N TRP A 353 -30.26 21.12 -0.70
CA TRP A 353 -29.97 19.69 -0.77
C TRP A 353 -29.47 19.30 -2.15
N VAL A 354 -30.08 19.82 -3.22
CA VAL A 354 -29.60 19.61 -4.60
C VAL A 354 -28.19 20.17 -4.78
N VAL A 355 -27.91 21.37 -4.23
CA VAL A 355 -26.56 21.97 -4.30
C VAL A 355 -25.54 21.11 -3.56
N TRP A 356 -25.83 20.70 -2.33
CA TRP A 356 -24.97 19.83 -1.53
C TRP A 356 -24.75 18.47 -2.23
N PHE A 357 -25.82 17.86 -2.74
CA PHE A 357 -25.76 16.57 -3.44
C PHE A 357 -24.94 16.65 -4.74
N SER A 358 -25.09 17.74 -5.49
CA SER A 358 -24.29 17.98 -6.70
C SER A 358 -22.80 18.15 -6.38
N LEU A 359 -22.47 18.92 -5.34
CA LEU A 359 -21.09 19.12 -4.90
C LEU A 359 -20.46 17.82 -4.38
N THR A 360 -21.19 17.03 -3.58
CA THR A 360 -20.71 15.73 -3.09
C THR A 360 -20.48 14.74 -4.22
N ILE A 361 -21.35 14.66 -5.23
CA ILE A 361 -21.12 13.80 -6.40
C ILE A 361 -19.89 14.27 -7.19
N PHE A 362 -19.84 15.54 -7.58
CA PHE A 362 -18.82 15.99 -8.53
C PHE A 362 -17.44 16.10 -7.89
N VAL A 363 -17.35 16.65 -6.68
CA VAL A 363 -16.06 16.90 -6.01
C VAL A 363 -15.62 15.68 -5.20
N LEU A 364 -16.44 15.21 -4.25
CA LEU A 364 -16.04 14.12 -3.36
C LEU A 364 -16.05 12.76 -4.07
N LEU A 365 -17.11 12.46 -4.84
CA LEU A 365 -17.26 11.12 -5.42
C LEU A 365 -16.52 10.92 -6.73
N LEU A 366 -16.49 11.91 -7.65
CA LEU A 366 -15.76 11.77 -8.91
C LEU A 366 -14.29 12.15 -8.79
N MET A 367 -13.99 13.41 -8.45
CA MET A 367 -12.61 13.91 -8.45
C MET A 367 -11.74 13.28 -7.37
N GLU A 368 -12.22 13.23 -6.13
CA GLU A 368 -11.42 12.72 -5.02
C GLU A 368 -11.28 11.19 -5.04
N SER A 369 -12.32 10.46 -5.45
CA SER A 369 -12.22 9.00 -5.67
C SER A 369 -11.19 8.66 -6.75
N LEU A 370 -11.15 9.42 -7.86
CA LEU A 370 -10.14 9.25 -8.90
C LEU A 370 -8.73 9.52 -8.37
N SER A 371 -8.54 10.57 -7.57
CA SER A 371 -7.26 10.85 -6.91
C SER A 371 -6.85 9.70 -5.98
N ALA A 372 -7.77 9.22 -5.14
CA ALA A 372 -7.53 8.09 -4.25
C ALA A 372 -7.19 6.80 -5.01
N PHE A 373 -7.85 6.55 -6.13
CA PHE A 373 -7.56 5.43 -7.02
C PHE A 373 -6.14 5.50 -7.59
N LEU A 374 -5.74 6.64 -8.16
CA LEU A 374 -4.39 6.81 -8.72
C LEU A 374 -3.29 6.68 -7.66
N HIS A 375 -3.55 7.18 -6.45
CA HIS A 375 -2.64 7.01 -5.34
C HIS A 375 -2.55 5.56 -4.84
N ALA A 376 -3.66 4.82 -4.85
CA ALA A 376 -3.66 3.39 -4.57
C ALA A 376 -2.92 2.61 -5.67
N LEU A 377 -3.12 2.94 -6.95
CA LEU A 377 -2.42 2.33 -8.08
C LEU A 377 -0.91 2.55 -7.97
N ARG A 378 -0.49 3.77 -7.63
CA ARG A 378 0.92 4.07 -7.37
C ARG A 378 1.51 3.18 -6.28
N LEU A 379 0.83 3.04 -5.13
CA LEU A 379 1.24 2.14 -4.04
C LEU A 379 1.44 0.69 -4.50
N HIS A 380 0.67 0.25 -5.49
CA HIS A 380 0.84 -1.09 -6.06
C HIS A 380 2.00 -1.16 -7.04
N TRP A 381 2.17 -0.17 -7.90
CA TRP A 381 3.21 -0.19 -8.93
C TRP A 381 4.60 0.03 -8.31
N VAL A 382 4.77 1.10 -7.55
CA VAL A 382 6.11 1.48 -7.06
C VAL A 382 6.44 0.72 -5.78
N GLU A 383 5.55 0.68 -4.79
CA GLU A 383 5.88 0.14 -3.47
C GLU A 383 5.68 -1.38 -3.34
N PHE A 384 4.76 -1.98 -4.12
CA PHE A 384 4.47 -3.43 -4.07
C PHE A 384 5.17 -4.22 -5.18
N GLN A 385 5.01 -3.84 -6.46
CA GLN A 385 5.55 -4.60 -7.60
C GLN A 385 7.08 -4.52 -7.70
N SER A 386 7.71 -3.41 -7.31
CA SER A 386 9.18 -3.27 -7.33
C SER A 386 9.93 -4.35 -6.54
N LYS A 387 9.26 -5.04 -5.62
CA LYS A 387 9.87 -6.08 -4.77
C LYS A 387 9.98 -7.44 -5.45
N PHE A 388 9.10 -7.78 -6.40
CA PHE A 388 9.02 -9.15 -6.95
C PHE A 388 8.84 -9.20 -8.46
N TYR A 389 8.46 -8.10 -9.10
CA TYR A 389 8.12 -8.05 -10.51
C TYR A 389 9.27 -7.41 -11.30
N SER A 390 10.02 -8.23 -12.03
CA SER A 390 11.17 -7.79 -12.83
C SER A 390 10.80 -7.20 -14.20
N GLY A 391 9.54 -7.31 -14.65
CA GLY A 391 9.04 -6.64 -15.86
C GLY A 391 9.55 -7.17 -17.21
N ASP A 392 10.51 -8.08 -17.23
CA ASP A 392 11.12 -8.59 -18.47
C ASP A 392 10.28 -9.73 -19.09
N GLY A 393 9.30 -9.36 -19.93
CA GLY A 393 8.47 -10.34 -20.65
C GLY A 393 7.77 -9.77 -21.87
N ASN A 394 7.44 -10.65 -22.82
CA ASN A 394 6.66 -10.31 -24.00
C ASN A 394 5.18 -10.67 -23.77
N LEU A 395 4.27 -9.74 -24.06
CA LEU A 395 2.84 -10.02 -23.99
C LEU A 395 2.48 -11.11 -25.01
N PHE A 396 1.91 -12.21 -24.53
CA PHE A 396 1.45 -13.28 -25.40
C PHE A 396 0.24 -12.80 -26.23
N ARG A 397 0.45 -12.63 -27.55
CA ARG A 397 -0.60 -12.33 -28.53
C ARG A 397 -0.76 -13.53 -29.45
N PRO A 398 -1.74 -14.42 -29.21
CA PRO A 398 -2.00 -15.53 -30.11
C PRO A 398 -2.57 -15.02 -31.45
N PHE A 399 -2.32 -15.75 -32.52
CA PHE A 399 -2.91 -15.47 -33.83
C PHE A 399 -4.41 -15.75 -33.79
N HIS A 400 -5.23 -14.69 -33.75
CA HIS A 400 -6.69 -14.77 -33.86
C HIS A 400 -7.18 -13.96 -35.06
N ILE A 401 -7.95 -14.61 -35.93
CA ILE A 401 -8.50 -13.98 -37.13
C ILE A 401 -9.51 -12.87 -36.76
N ASP A 402 -10.28 -13.06 -35.68
CA ASP A 402 -11.26 -12.08 -35.22
C ASP A 402 -10.65 -10.76 -34.74
N SER A 403 -9.44 -10.76 -34.16
CA SER A 403 -8.75 -9.53 -33.78
C SER A 403 -8.28 -8.75 -35.01
N ILE A 404 -7.78 -9.45 -36.03
CA ILE A 404 -7.33 -8.86 -37.28
C ILE A 404 -8.51 -8.24 -38.06
N ILE A 405 -9.66 -8.93 -38.13
CA ILE A 405 -10.86 -8.40 -38.79
C ILE A 405 -11.39 -7.16 -38.05
N LYS A 406 -11.30 -7.13 -36.71
CA LYS A 406 -11.67 -5.96 -35.91
C LYS A 406 -10.71 -4.79 -36.09
N GLU A 407 -9.40 -5.04 -36.12
CA GLU A 407 -8.39 -4.02 -36.41
C GLU A 407 -8.58 -3.44 -37.82
N ALA A 408 -8.79 -4.29 -38.84
CA ALA A 408 -9.08 -3.85 -40.21
C ALA A 408 -10.34 -2.98 -40.31
N LYS A 409 -11.43 -3.35 -39.61
CA LYS A 409 -12.65 -2.53 -39.56
C LYS A 409 -12.47 -1.21 -38.78
N ALA A 410 -11.61 -1.20 -37.77
CA ALA A 410 -11.29 0.01 -37.02
C ALA A 410 -10.42 0.99 -37.84
N GLU A 411 -9.58 0.47 -38.73
CA GLU A 411 -8.83 1.27 -39.71
C GLU A 411 -9.76 1.81 -40.80
N GLU A 412 -10.66 0.99 -41.37
CA GLU A 412 -11.65 1.43 -42.38
C GLU A 412 -12.65 2.49 -41.86
N SER A 413 -12.83 2.62 -40.54
CA SER A 413 -13.72 3.64 -39.95
C SER A 413 -13.00 4.92 -39.52
N ARG A 414 -11.66 4.95 -39.63
CA ARG A 414 -10.83 6.15 -39.39
C ARG A 414 -10.48 6.90 -40.67
N GLU A 415 -10.57 6.25 -41.84
CA GLU A 415 -10.61 6.89 -43.15
C GLU A 415 -12.01 7.41 -43.47
#